data_AF-A0A7K1ZQJ3-F1
#
_entry.id   AF-A0A7K1ZQJ3-F1
#
_cell.length_a   1.000
_cell.length_b   1.000
_cell.length_c   1.000
_cell.angle_alpha   90.00
_cell.angle_beta   90.00
_cell.angle_gamma   90.00
#
_symmetry.space_group_name_H-M   'P 1'
#
loop_
_entity.id
_entity.type
_entity.pdbx_description
1 polymer ?
#
loop_
_entity_poly.entity_id
_entity_poly.type
_entity_poly.pdbx_seq_one_letter_code
_entity_poly.pdbx_strand_id
1 'polypeptide(L)'
;MTNTMATKGPGRAYRKGISLLKLAAMFPDETAAVKWFESVFWMNGCKCPRCNGISVYETKNTNGMPYRCRDCKRYFSVTTGTVLESTKLPLTIWVWAIFLEMTNLKGVSSMKLHRDLEIRQATAWHVLHRIREGLKPQLIEFFEGPIEADESYIGGLEKNKHADKKLKAGRGTVGKAIVLGVKDRKTKRIRAEVIEETTKPVMQGFINETRSKDASVFTDEHRSYKGLRNHTTVKHSQKQWAVSTILGEYAHTNGIESFWATLKRAYHGTYHHLSKKHLNRYVIQFAGKHNLRGLDTIDQMVMVVRGMVGRRARLKDLI
;
A
#
# COMPACT_ATOMS: atom_id res chain seq x y z
N MET A 1 -29.74 -31.64 -15.79
CA MET A 1 -28.35 -31.88 -15.32
C MET A 1 -27.55 -30.59 -15.52
N THR A 2 -27.58 -29.71 -14.52
CA THR A 2 -26.91 -28.41 -14.55
C THR A 2 -25.44 -28.59 -14.20
N ASN A 3 -24.59 -28.11 -15.09
CA ASN A 3 -23.15 -28.27 -15.09
C ASN A 3 -22.51 -27.59 -13.86
N THR A 4 -22.28 -28.36 -12.79
CA THR A 4 -21.40 -28.01 -11.67
C THR A 4 -19.95 -28.08 -12.13
N MET A 5 -19.47 -27.06 -12.84
CA MET A 5 -18.04 -26.91 -13.12
C MET A 5 -17.54 -25.50 -12.76
N ALA A 6 -16.35 -25.51 -12.14
CA ALA A 6 -15.46 -24.38 -11.85
C ALA A 6 -15.75 -23.52 -10.61
N THR A 7 -15.76 -24.13 -9.41
CA THR A 7 -15.70 -23.39 -8.13
C THR A 7 -14.28 -23.27 -7.54
N LYS A 8 -13.21 -23.75 -8.16
CA LYS A 8 -11.87 -23.81 -7.54
C LYS A 8 -10.75 -23.09 -8.30
N GLY A 9 -11.00 -21.88 -8.82
CA GLY A 9 -9.97 -21.00 -9.40
C GLY A 9 -9.45 -19.93 -8.41
N PRO A 10 -8.14 -19.61 -8.40
CA PRO A 10 -7.59 -18.50 -7.61
C PRO A 10 -7.98 -17.17 -8.26
N GLY A 11 -9.13 -16.64 -7.85
CA GLY A 11 -9.67 -15.38 -8.38
C GLY A 11 -11.16 -15.17 -8.13
N ARG A 12 -11.77 -15.89 -7.18
CA ARG A 12 -13.22 -15.80 -6.94
C ARG A 12 -13.65 -14.34 -6.68
N ALA A 13 -14.72 -13.98 -7.38
CA ALA A 13 -15.48 -12.75 -7.35
C ALA A 13 -16.15 -12.44 -6.00
N TYR A 14 -15.39 -12.42 -4.90
CA TYR A 14 -15.87 -12.04 -3.56
C TYR A 14 -15.68 -10.56 -3.23
N ARG A 15 -15.01 -9.79 -4.10
CA ARG A 15 -15.05 -8.33 -3.98
C ARG A 15 -16.43 -7.87 -4.44
N LYS A 16 -17.37 -7.69 -3.50
CA LYS A 16 -18.48 -6.77 -3.72
C LYS A 16 -17.83 -5.44 -4.11
N GLY A 17 -17.95 -5.08 -5.37
CA GLY A 17 -17.18 -3.98 -5.96
C GLY A 17 -18.06 -3.21 -6.91
N ILE A 18 -17.82 -1.90 -6.99
CA ILE A 18 -18.48 -1.05 -7.97
C ILE A 18 -17.84 -1.26 -9.34
N SER A 19 -18.67 -1.33 -10.39
CA SER A 19 -18.18 -1.37 -11.76
C SER A 19 -17.74 0.02 -12.22
N LEU A 20 -16.92 0.08 -13.27
CA LEU A 20 -16.49 1.34 -13.88
C LEU A 20 -17.68 2.22 -14.27
N LEU A 21 -18.71 1.65 -14.90
CA LEU A 21 -19.90 2.40 -15.32
C LEU A 21 -20.70 2.96 -14.14
N LYS A 22 -20.81 2.20 -13.05
CA LYS A 22 -21.47 2.68 -11.83
C LYS A 22 -20.67 3.80 -11.17
N LEU A 23 -19.33 3.73 -11.20
CA LEU A 23 -18.48 4.81 -10.71
C LEU A 23 -18.68 6.08 -11.54
N ALA A 24 -18.71 5.97 -12.87
CA ALA A 24 -18.97 7.12 -13.75
C ALA A 24 -20.31 7.80 -13.44
N ALA A 25 -21.36 7.00 -13.20
CA ALA A 25 -22.67 7.53 -12.81
C ALA A 25 -22.67 8.21 -11.42
N MET A 26 -21.82 7.76 -10.48
CA MET A 26 -21.69 8.39 -9.16
C MET A 26 -20.90 9.71 -9.21
N PHE A 27 -20.00 9.87 -10.18
CA PHE A 27 -19.12 11.03 -10.30
C PHE A 27 -19.22 11.65 -11.70
N PRO A 28 -20.40 12.17 -12.08
CA PRO A 28 -20.61 12.73 -13.42
C PRO A 28 -19.87 14.06 -13.63
N ASP A 29 -19.59 14.80 -12.55
CA ASP A 29 -18.98 16.12 -12.61
C ASP A 29 -18.07 16.41 -11.40
N GLU A 30 -17.41 17.57 -11.47
CA GLU A 30 -16.50 18.05 -10.42
C GLU A 30 -17.21 18.32 -9.09
N THR A 31 -18.47 18.75 -9.11
CA THR A 31 -19.25 19.03 -7.89
C THR A 31 -19.50 17.75 -7.10
N ALA A 32 -19.85 16.66 -7.78
CA ALA A 32 -20.02 15.34 -7.17
C ALA A 32 -18.71 14.84 -6.53
N ALA A 33 -17.57 15.03 -7.22
CA ALA A 33 -16.26 14.68 -6.69
C ALA A 33 -15.90 15.51 -5.45
N VAL A 34 -16.08 16.84 -5.49
CA VAL A 34 -15.87 17.74 -4.34
C VAL A 34 -16.68 17.27 -3.14
N LYS A 35 -18.01 17.09 -3.29
CA LYS A 35 -18.89 16.65 -2.20
C LYS A 35 -18.48 15.31 -1.59
N TRP A 36 -17.97 14.38 -2.40
CA TRP A 36 -17.46 13.11 -1.90
C TRP A 36 -16.16 13.28 -1.10
N PHE A 37 -15.22 14.08 -1.59
CA PHE A 37 -14.02 14.39 -0.80
C PHE A 37 -14.36 15.10 0.51
N GLU A 38 -15.34 16.01 0.50
CA GLU A 38 -15.81 16.69 1.71
C GLU A 38 -16.43 15.70 2.70
N SER A 39 -17.29 14.78 2.23
CA SER A 39 -17.91 13.78 3.10
C SER A 39 -16.88 12.82 3.72
N VAL A 40 -15.79 12.53 3.00
CA VAL A 40 -14.72 11.66 3.50
C VAL A 40 -13.77 12.40 4.44
N PHE A 41 -13.28 13.58 4.07
CA PHE A 41 -12.32 14.34 4.86
C PHE A 41 -12.96 14.98 6.10
N TRP A 42 -14.22 15.39 6.00
CA TRP A 42 -14.95 16.10 7.05
C TRP A 42 -16.09 15.28 7.64
N MET A 43 -15.94 13.95 7.66
CA MET A 43 -16.89 13.04 8.32
C MET A 43 -17.19 13.45 9.77
N ASN A 44 -16.20 14.01 10.48
CA ASN A 44 -16.32 14.48 11.87
C ASN A 44 -16.53 16.00 11.97
N GLY A 45 -17.07 16.62 10.92
CA GLY A 45 -17.23 18.06 10.78
C GLY A 45 -16.04 18.75 10.13
N CYS A 46 -16.31 19.87 9.44
CA CYS A 46 -15.30 20.69 8.80
C CYS A 46 -14.55 21.52 9.84
N LYS A 47 -13.22 21.38 9.87
CA LYS A 47 -12.33 22.17 10.73
C LYS A 47 -11.33 22.93 9.87
N CYS A 48 -10.90 24.09 10.33
CA CYS A 48 -9.86 24.83 9.64
C CYS A 48 -8.55 24.01 9.63
N PRO A 49 -7.96 23.72 8.46
CA PRO A 49 -6.74 22.91 8.37
C PRO A 49 -5.48 23.62 8.92
N ARG A 50 -5.59 24.89 9.33
CA ARG A 50 -4.46 25.71 9.82
C ARG A 50 -4.48 25.95 11.32
N CYS A 51 -5.63 26.31 11.88
CA CYS A 51 -5.77 26.59 13.32
C CYS A 51 -6.66 25.57 14.05
N ASN A 52 -7.19 24.56 13.35
CA ASN A 52 -8.10 23.55 13.89
C ASN A 52 -9.43 24.10 14.45
N GLY A 53 -9.73 25.38 14.21
CA GLY A 53 -10.98 26.02 14.62
C GLY A 53 -12.21 25.41 13.93
N ILE A 54 -13.30 25.28 14.67
CA ILE A 54 -14.59 24.72 14.20
C ILE A 54 -15.49 25.78 13.56
N SER A 55 -15.22 27.06 13.79
CA SER A 55 -16.02 28.17 13.25
C SER A 55 -15.66 28.45 11.79
N VAL A 56 -16.18 27.62 10.89
CA VAL A 56 -16.00 27.69 9.43
C VAL A 56 -17.32 28.07 8.77
N TYR A 57 -17.25 28.85 7.68
CA TYR A 57 -18.39 29.15 6.84
C TYR A 57 -18.00 29.15 5.36
N GLU A 58 -18.99 28.87 4.51
CA GLU A 58 -18.84 28.92 3.06
C GLU A 58 -18.95 30.36 2.54
N THR A 59 -18.20 30.66 1.50
CA THR A 59 -18.06 31.97 0.87
C THR A 59 -18.14 31.80 -0.64
N LYS A 60 -18.66 32.81 -1.35
CA LYS A 60 -18.71 32.84 -2.82
C LYS A 60 -17.34 33.13 -3.46
N ASN A 61 -16.25 32.73 -2.82
CA ASN A 61 -14.90 33.02 -3.29
C ASN A 61 -14.64 32.32 -4.63
N THR A 62 -14.36 33.10 -5.66
CA THR A 62 -14.13 32.63 -7.03
C THR A 62 -12.77 31.95 -7.23
N ASN A 63 -11.84 32.06 -6.27
CA ASN A 63 -10.49 31.49 -6.37
C ASN A 63 -10.40 29.99 -5.99
N GLY A 64 -11.51 29.25 -6.04
CA GLY A 64 -11.53 27.81 -5.73
C GLY A 64 -11.26 27.46 -4.26
N MET A 65 -11.41 28.43 -3.35
CA MET A 65 -11.32 28.25 -1.90
C MET A 65 -12.62 28.72 -1.24
N PRO A 66 -13.68 27.90 -1.33
CA PRO A 66 -15.02 28.32 -0.91
C PRO A 66 -15.14 28.46 0.61
N TYR A 67 -14.24 27.91 1.43
CA TYR A 67 -14.38 27.95 2.89
C TYR A 67 -13.50 29.02 3.52
N ARG A 68 -14.01 29.69 4.56
CA ARG A 68 -13.25 30.65 5.38
C ARG A 68 -13.41 30.33 6.87
N CYS A 69 -12.30 30.37 7.58
CA CYS A 69 -12.29 30.23 9.04
C CYS A 69 -12.51 31.59 9.71
N ARG A 70 -13.37 31.66 10.74
CA ARG A 70 -13.60 32.89 11.53
C ARG A 70 -12.42 33.23 12.42
N ASP A 71 -11.76 32.22 13.00
CA ASP A 71 -10.68 32.40 13.97
C ASP A 71 -9.41 32.95 13.32
N CYS A 72 -8.89 32.26 12.29
CA CYS A 72 -7.67 32.67 11.60
C CYS A 72 -7.92 33.52 10.35
N LYS A 73 -9.19 33.77 9.98
CA LYS A 73 -9.62 34.58 8.82
C LYS A 73 -9.13 34.10 7.45
N ARG A 74 -8.47 32.93 7.35
CA ARG A 74 -7.89 32.37 6.12
C ARG A 74 -8.91 31.56 5.33
N TYR A 75 -8.76 31.61 4.01
CA TYR A 75 -9.50 30.78 3.07
C TYR A 75 -8.86 29.39 2.92
N PHE A 76 -9.69 28.40 2.63
CA PHE A 76 -9.28 27.04 2.32
C PHE A 76 -10.33 26.32 1.46
N SER A 77 -9.95 25.14 0.99
CA SER A 77 -10.78 24.22 0.22
C SER A 77 -10.68 22.81 0.81
N VAL A 78 -11.49 21.88 0.30
CA VAL A 78 -11.43 20.45 0.62
C VAL A 78 -10.04 19.83 0.43
N THR A 79 -9.20 20.40 -0.45
CA THR A 79 -7.84 19.90 -0.71
C THR A 79 -6.78 20.50 0.21
N THR A 80 -7.12 21.53 0.99
CA THR A 80 -6.13 22.23 1.83
C THR A 80 -5.70 21.36 3.01
N GLY A 81 -4.38 21.22 3.23
CA GLY A 81 -3.84 20.38 4.30
C GLY A 81 -3.93 18.87 4.02
N THR A 82 -4.20 18.47 2.78
CA THR A 82 -4.22 17.07 2.36
C THR A 82 -3.17 16.79 1.28
N VAL A 83 -3.02 15.52 0.93
CA VAL A 83 -2.18 15.14 -0.20
C VAL A 83 -2.61 15.87 -1.45
N LEU A 84 -3.86 16.30 -1.62
CA LEU A 84 -4.39 16.97 -2.81
C LEU A 84 -4.10 18.48 -2.86
N GLU A 85 -3.48 19.05 -1.83
CA GLU A 85 -3.19 20.49 -1.77
C GLU A 85 -2.40 20.97 -3.00
N SER A 86 -2.79 22.14 -3.52
CA SER A 86 -2.19 22.75 -4.73
C SER A 86 -2.29 21.88 -6.00
N THR A 87 -3.19 20.91 -6.04
CA THR A 87 -3.48 20.19 -7.29
C THR A 87 -4.15 21.11 -8.31
N LYS A 88 -3.76 20.98 -9.58
CA LYS A 88 -4.40 21.66 -10.71
C LYS A 88 -5.32 20.71 -11.50
N LEU A 89 -5.38 19.45 -11.09
CA LEU A 89 -6.25 18.47 -11.72
C LEU A 89 -7.65 18.54 -11.08
N PRO A 90 -8.72 18.40 -11.88
CA PRO A 90 -10.05 18.13 -11.37
C PRO A 90 -10.05 16.94 -10.38
N LEU A 91 -10.84 17.04 -9.32
CA LEU A 91 -11.02 15.99 -8.32
C LEU A 91 -11.66 14.73 -8.91
N THR A 92 -12.45 14.86 -9.97
CA THR A 92 -12.90 13.73 -10.79
C THR A 92 -11.75 12.84 -11.26
N ILE A 93 -10.64 13.43 -11.74
CA ILE A 93 -9.43 12.67 -12.14
C ILE A 93 -8.84 11.92 -10.94
N TRP A 94 -8.87 12.51 -9.75
CA TRP A 94 -8.39 11.84 -8.54
C TRP A 94 -9.26 10.66 -8.14
N VAL A 95 -10.58 10.79 -8.21
CA VAL A 95 -11.52 9.67 -7.98
C VAL A 95 -11.18 8.51 -8.92
N TRP A 96 -11.03 8.79 -10.21
CA TRP A 96 -10.68 7.78 -11.21
C TRP A 96 -9.31 7.15 -10.97
N ALA A 97 -8.30 7.96 -10.66
CA ALA A 97 -6.96 7.46 -10.37
C ALA A 97 -6.93 6.54 -9.15
N ILE A 98 -7.64 6.89 -8.08
CA ILE A 98 -7.74 6.07 -6.87
C ILE A 98 -8.50 4.78 -7.20
N PHE A 99 -9.63 4.85 -7.91
CA PHE A 99 -10.38 3.67 -8.32
C PHE A 99 -9.54 2.70 -9.15
N LEU A 100 -8.85 3.19 -10.18
CA LEU A 100 -7.98 2.38 -11.03
C LEU A 100 -6.86 1.75 -10.21
N GLU A 101 -6.22 2.50 -9.31
CA GLU A 101 -5.17 1.96 -8.46
C GLU A 101 -5.71 0.89 -7.49
N MET A 102 -6.86 1.09 -6.86
CA MET A 102 -7.42 0.12 -5.89
C MET A 102 -7.97 -1.15 -6.54
N THR A 103 -8.53 -1.05 -7.75
CA THR A 103 -9.06 -2.21 -8.48
C THR A 103 -7.95 -3.06 -9.13
N ASN A 104 -6.80 -2.47 -9.46
CA ASN A 104 -5.68 -3.19 -10.06
C ASN A 104 -4.74 -3.79 -9.01
N LEU A 105 -4.89 -5.08 -8.69
CA LEU A 105 -4.10 -5.79 -7.67
C LEU A 105 -2.57 -5.66 -7.83
N LYS A 106 -2.08 -5.65 -9.07
CA LYS A 106 -0.64 -5.53 -9.40
C LYS A 106 -0.19 -4.07 -9.58
N GLY A 107 -1.07 -3.12 -9.26
CA GLY A 107 -0.88 -1.69 -9.45
C GLY A 107 -1.07 -1.25 -10.90
N VAL A 108 -1.11 0.06 -11.11
CA VAL A 108 -1.19 0.69 -12.43
C VAL A 108 0.15 1.38 -12.74
N SER A 109 0.65 1.23 -13.97
CA SER A 109 1.83 1.97 -14.43
C SER A 109 1.45 3.42 -14.77
N SER A 110 2.37 4.37 -14.63
CA SER A 110 2.10 5.76 -15.04
C SER A 110 1.79 5.86 -16.54
N MET A 111 2.37 4.98 -17.36
CA MET A 111 2.06 4.82 -18.79
C MET A 111 0.58 4.50 -19.03
N LYS A 112 0.03 3.53 -18.29
CA LYS A 112 -1.38 3.19 -18.41
C LYS A 112 -2.28 4.30 -17.87
N LEU A 113 -1.97 4.79 -16.66
CA LEU A 113 -2.81 5.80 -16.00
C LEU A 113 -2.90 7.10 -16.80
N HIS A 114 -1.82 7.55 -17.44
CA HIS A 114 -1.86 8.78 -18.22
C HIS A 114 -2.73 8.65 -19.47
N ARG A 115 -2.76 7.46 -20.08
CA ARG A 115 -3.60 7.19 -21.25
C ARG A 115 -5.06 7.08 -20.85
N ASP A 116 -5.33 6.37 -19.76
CA ASP A 116 -6.71 6.17 -19.26
C ASP A 116 -7.35 7.49 -18.76
N LEU A 117 -6.55 8.44 -18.27
CA LEU A 117 -7.03 9.72 -17.71
C LEU A 117 -6.70 10.95 -18.56
N GLU A 118 -6.11 10.76 -19.74
CA GLU A 118 -5.73 11.85 -20.67
C GLU A 118 -4.88 12.97 -20.04
N ILE A 119 -3.97 12.58 -19.14
CA ILE A 119 -3.02 13.50 -18.50
C ILE A 119 -1.59 13.26 -18.99
N ARG A 120 -0.67 14.18 -18.68
CA ARG A 120 0.76 13.95 -18.93
C ARG A 120 1.26 12.77 -18.10
N GLN A 121 2.16 11.97 -18.66
CA GLN A 121 2.75 10.82 -17.96
C GLN A 121 3.42 11.19 -16.64
N ALA A 122 4.18 12.29 -16.60
CA ALA A 122 4.82 12.78 -15.40
C ALA A 122 3.80 13.17 -14.31
N THR A 123 2.65 13.71 -14.73
CA THR A 123 1.53 14.02 -13.84
C THR A 123 0.90 12.74 -13.29
N ALA A 124 0.66 11.73 -14.12
CA ALA A 124 0.16 10.42 -13.69
C ALA A 124 1.11 9.75 -12.68
N TRP A 125 2.43 9.82 -12.93
CA TRP A 125 3.44 9.32 -12.01
C TRP A 125 3.39 10.02 -10.64
N HIS A 126 3.23 11.35 -10.65
CA HIS A 126 3.10 12.14 -9.42
C HIS A 126 1.79 11.83 -8.67
N VAL A 127 0.67 11.68 -9.39
CA VAL A 127 -0.63 11.26 -8.82
C VAL A 127 -0.49 9.90 -8.13
N LEU A 128 0.13 8.92 -8.77
CA LEU A 128 0.34 7.59 -8.17
C LEU A 128 1.17 7.69 -6.88
N HIS A 129 2.23 8.49 -6.85
CA HIS A 129 3.01 8.68 -5.61
C HIS A 129 2.21 9.35 -4.50
N ARG A 130 1.35 10.30 -4.85
CA ARG A 130 0.43 10.93 -3.90
C ARG A 130 -0.59 9.92 -3.37
N ILE A 131 -1.15 9.05 -4.20
CA ILE A 131 -2.03 7.95 -3.76
C ILE A 131 -1.32 7.02 -2.76
N ARG A 132 -0.03 6.71 -2.99
CA ARG A 132 0.78 5.89 -2.06
C ARG A 132 0.90 6.51 -0.66
N GLU A 133 0.93 7.84 -0.55
CA GLU A 133 0.94 8.50 0.76
C GLU A 133 -0.34 8.25 1.54
N GLY A 134 -1.50 8.19 0.86
CA GLY A 134 -2.78 7.85 1.46
C GLY A 134 -2.87 6.40 1.97
N LEU A 135 -2.00 5.51 1.48
CA LEU A 135 -1.93 4.11 1.92
C LEU A 135 -1.05 3.91 3.16
N LYS A 136 -0.22 4.87 3.55
CA LYS A 136 0.67 4.75 4.72
C LYS A 136 -0.08 4.43 6.02
N PRO A 137 -1.21 5.08 6.36
CA PRO A 137 -1.96 4.74 7.58
C PRO A 137 -2.60 3.35 7.58
N GLN A 138 -2.58 2.65 6.44
CA GLN A 138 -3.13 1.30 6.30
C GLN A 138 -2.09 0.21 6.61
N LEU A 139 -0.86 0.61 6.95
CA LEU A 139 0.13 -0.30 7.49
C LEU A 139 -0.20 -0.57 8.95
N ILE A 140 -0.19 -1.85 9.31
CA ILE A 140 -0.42 -2.26 10.69
C ILE A 140 0.90 -2.17 11.43
N GLU A 141 0.89 -1.45 12.55
CA GLU A 141 2.08 -1.26 13.37
C GLU A 141 2.35 -2.48 14.26
N PHE A 142 1.28 -3.16 14.72
CA PHE A 142 1.36 -4.21 15.74
C PHE A 142 0.37 -5.36 15.52
N PHE A 143 0.79 -6.59 15.83
CA PHE A 143 0.01 -7.81 15.71
C PHE A 143 0.01 -8.64 17.01
N GLU A 144 -1.17 -9.11 17.43
CA GLU A 144 -1.26 -10.11 18.52
C GLU A 144 -0.74 -11.50 18.09
N GLY A 145 -0.69 -11.75 16.79
CA GLY A 145 -0.25 -13.02 16.20
C GLY A 145 -1.26 -14.16 16.34
N PRO A 146 -0.90 -15.38 15.89
CA PRO A 146 0.40 -15.79 15.36
C PRO A 146 0.83 -15.11 14.06
N ILE A 147 2.14 -14.89 13.88
CA ILE A 147 2.69 -14.21 12.70
C ILE A 147 3.58 -15.11 11.83
N GLU A 148 3.64 -14.81 10.54
CA GLU A 148 4.62 -15.30 9.58
C GLU A 148 5.61 -14.17 9.28
N ALA A 149 6.92 -14.42 9.31
CA ALA A 149 7.94 -13.45 8.93
C ALA A 149 8.90 -14.05 7.90
N ASP A 150 9.26 -13.25 6.91
CA ASP A 150 10.08 -13.68 5.77
C ASP A 150 10.68 -12.44 5.08
N GLU A 151 11.80 -12.64 4.39
CA GLU A 151 12.45 -11.61 3.59
C GLU A 151 12.35 -11.86 2.08
N SER A 152 12.38 -10.79 1.30
CA SER A 152 12.39 -10.86 -0.15
C SER A 152 13.40 -9.90 -0.76
N TYR A 153 14.01 -10.33 -1.86
CA TYR A 153 15.00 -9.56 -2.57
C TYR A 153 14.40 -9.03 -3.88
N ILE A 154 14.34 -7.71 -4.02
CA ILE A 154 13.80 -7.00 -5.20
C ILE A 154 14.94 -6.31 -5.94
N GLY A 155 15.06 -6.61 -7.24
CA GLY A 155 16.07 -6.00 -8.10
C GLY A 155 16.49 -6.91 -9.25
N GLY A 156 17.20 -6.32 -10.21
CA GLY A 156 17.77 -7.04 -11.34
C GLY A 156 18.84 -8.05 -10.93
N LEU A 157 19.05 -9.05 -11.77
CA LEU A 157 20.15 -10.01 -11.57
C LEU A 157 21.49 -9.29 -11.78
N GLU A 158 22.43 -9.51 -10.87
CA GLU A 158 23.78 -8.92 -10.94
C GLU A 158 24.47 -9.19 -12.28
N LYS A 159 24.26 -10.40 -12.84
CA LYS A 159 24.81 -10.79 -14.14
C LYS A 159 24.33 -9.90 -15.30
N ASN A 160 23.13 -9.33 -15.19
CA ASN A 160 22.49 -8.48 -16.22
C ASN A 160 22.84 -6.99 -16.07
N LYS A 161 23.61 -6.59 -15.04
CA LYS A 161 24.04 -5.19 -14.89
C LYS A 161 25.17 -4.86 -15.88
N HIS A 162 25.29 -3.60 -16.28
CA HIS A 162 26.47 -3.10 -17.00
C HIS A 162 27.74 -3.32 -16.16
N ALA A 163 28.88 -3.54 -16.82
CA ALA A 163 30.13 -3.99 -16.18
C ALA A 163 30.61 -3.03 -15.07
N ASP A 164 30.43 -1.74 -15.28
CA ASP A 164 30.72 -0.64 -14.34
C ASP A 164 29.81 -0.64 -13.09
N LYS A 165 28.62 -1.23 -13.19
CA LYS A 165 27.62 -1.31 -12.10
C LYS A 165 27.61 -2.67 -11.37
N LYS A 166 28.52 -3.58 -11.73
CA LYS A 166 28.65 -4.89 -11.08
C LYS A 166 29.48 -4.76 -9.80
N LEU A 167 28.91 -5.16 -8.68
CA LEU A 167 29.53 -5.18 -7.35
C LEU A 167 30.55 -6.32 -7.19
N LYS A 168 30.64 -7.26 -8.15
CA LYS A 168 31.56 -8.42 -8.17
C LYS A 168 31.60 -9.26 -6.87
N ALA A 169 30.61 -9.12 -5.99
CA ALA A 169 30.59 -9.70 -4.64
C ALA A 169 29.87 -11.06 -4.54
N GLY A 170 29.86 -11.86 -5.60
CA GLY A 170 29.23 -13.19 -5.63
C GLY A 170 27.87 -13.27 -6.33
N ARG A 171 27.18 -14.41 -6.19
CA ARG A 171 25.90 -14.73 -6.87
C ARG A 171 24.69 -14.50 -5.95
N GLY A 172 23.52 -14.21 -6.54
CA GLY A 172 22.23 -14.29 -5.84
C GLY A 172 21.61 -12.96 -5.40
N THR A 173 21.87 -12.54 -4.17
CA THR A 173 21.24 -11.40 -3.47
C THR A 173 22.02 -10.09 -3.63
N VAL A 174 23.27 -10.16 -4.09
CA VAL A 174 24.17 -9.03 -4.30
C VAL A 174 23.49 -7.96 -5.16
N GLY A 175 23.46 -6.73 -4.63
CA GLY A 175 22.97 -5.56 -5.33
C GLY A 175 21.44 -5.46 -5.46
N LYS A 176 20.68 -6.36 -4.84
CA LYS A 176 19.21 -6.26 -4.68
C LYS A 176 18.86 -5.50 -3.42
N ALA A 177 17.70 -4.88 -3.42
CA ALA A 177 17.12 -4.31 -2.20
C ALA A 177 16.41 -5.41 -1.41
N ILE A 178 16.49 -5.32 -0.08
CA ILE A 178 15.93 -6.30 0.84
C ILE A 178 14.62 -5.74 1.38
N VAL A 179 13.57 -6.55 1.37
CA VAL A 179 12.27 -6.21 1.94
C VAL A 179 11.96 -7.26 2.99
N LEU A 180 11.76 -6.83 4.24
CA LEU A 180 11.32 -7.70 5.32
C LEU A 180 9.83 -7.51 5.53
N GLY A 181 9.10 -8.59 5.75
CA GLY A 181 7.67 -8.55 6.02
C GLY A 181 7.27 -9.40 7.21
N VAL A 182 6.17 -8.99 7.83
CA VAL A 182 5.47 -9.72 8.89
C VAL A 182 3.99 -9.75 8.54
N LYS A 183 3.41 -10.94 8.52
CA LYS A 183 1.98 -11.16 8.24
C LYS A 183 1.32 -11.84 9.42
N ASP A 184 0.23 -11.27 9.89
CA ASP A 184 -0.59 -11.90 10.91
C ASP A 184 -1.52 -12.96 10.30
N ARG A 185 -1.50 -14.16 10.88
CA ARG A 185 -2.30 -15.30 10.40
C ARG A 185 -3.78 -15.14 10.74
N LYS A 186 -4.14 -14.42 11.81
CA LYS A 186 -5.54 -14.21 12.19
C LYS A 186 -6.23 -13.19 11.28
N THR A 187 -5.72 -11.96 11.27
CA THR A 187 -6.28 -10.84 10.50
C THR A 187 -5.94 -10.87 9.01
N LYS A 188 -4.95 -11.69 8.62
CA LYS A 188 -4.40 -11.76 7.25
C LYS A 188 -3.83 -10.44 6.74
N ARG A 189 -3.52 -9.51 7.65
CA ARG A 189 -2.87 -8.22 7.36
C ARG A 189 -1.36 -8.35 7.44
N ILE A 190 -0.65 -7.41 6.82
CA ILE A 190 0.79 -7.44 6.64
C ILE A 190 1.42 -6.07 6.93
N ARG A 191 2.64 -6.09 7.44
CA ARG A 191 3.58 -4.98 7.45
C ARG A 191 4.82 -5.40 6.66
N ALA A 192 5.34 -4.53 5.81
CA ALA A 192 6.55 -4.80 5.05
C ALA A 192 7.33 -3.52 4.82
N GLU A 193 8.65 -3.59 4.91
CA GLU A 193 9.55 -2.44 4.80
C GLU A 193 10.85 -2.81 4.10
N VAL A 194 11.44 -1.85 3.40
CA VAL A 194 12.79 -2.01 2.84
C VAL A 194 13.79 -1.88 3.98
N ILE A 195 14.67 -2.86 4.13
CA ILE A 195 15.76 -2.86 5.11
C ILE A 195 17.12 -2.83 4.42
N GLU A 196 18.13 -2.32 5.12
CA GLU A 196 19.48 -2.17 4.56
C GLU A 196 20.28 -3.49 4.61
N GLU A 197 20.07 -4.29 5.64
CA GLU A 197 20.82 -5.52 5.91
C GLU A 197 19.97 -6.59 6.62
N THR A 198 20.36 -7.85 6.48
CA THR A 198 19.67 -9.01 7.12
C THR A 198 20.36 -9.45 8.40
N THR A 199 20.93 -8.52 9.17
CA THR A 199 21.58 -8.85 10.45
C THR A 199 20.53 -9.25 11.48
N LYS A 200 20.96 -10.07 12.46
CA LYS A 200 20.09 -10.53 13.54
C LYS A 200 19.43 -9.36 14.30
N PRO A 201 20.15 -8.29 14.70
CA PRO A 201 19.52 -7.16 15.39
C PRO A 201 18.44 -6.47 14.55
N VAL A 202 18.70 -6.23 13.26
CA VAL A 202 17.74 -5.55 12.36
C VAL A 202 16.48 -6.40 12.16
N MET A 203 16.64 -7.67 11.78
CA MET A 203 15.49 -8.53 11.49
C MET A 203 14.67 -8.85 12.73
N GLN A 204 15.32 -9.17 13.86
CA GLN A 204 14.61 -9.47 15.10
C GLN A 204 14.02 -8.22 15.74
N GLY A 205 14.67 -7.06 15.63
CA GLY A 205 14.12 -5.77 16.06
C GLY A 205 12.79 -5.48 15.36
N PHE A 206 12.78 -5.52 14.02
CA PHE A 206 11.57 -5.34 13.23
C PHE A 206 10.45 -6.31 13.61
N ILE A 207 10.77 -7.60 13.79
CA ILE A 207 9.77 -8.61 14.19
C ILE A 207 9.23 -8.33 15.60
N ASN A 208 10.08 -7.98 16.55
CA ASN A 208 9.65 -7.77 17.94
C ASN A 208 8.88 -6.47 18.13
N GLU A 209 9.16 -5.43 17.35
CA GLU A 209 8.38 -4.18 17.34
C GLU A 209 6.98 -4.36 16.75
N THR A 210 6.78 -5.38 15.92
CA THR A 210 5.54 -5.60 15.17
C THR A 210 4.59 -6.59 15.81
N ARG A 211 4.95 -7.17 16.96
CA ARG A 211 4.17 -8.24 17.57
C ARG A 211 4.13 -8.22 19.09
N SER A 212 3.12 -8.86 19.65
CA SER A 212 3.10 -9.24 21.06
C SER A 212 4.22 -10.22 21.40
N LYS A 213 4.82 -10.06 22.58
CA LYS A 213 5.91 -10.93 23.07
C LYS A 213 5.48 -12.40 23.16
N ASP A 214 4.19 -12.65 23.32
CA ASP A 214 3.62 -13.99 23.45
C ASP A 214 3.19 -14.58 22.09
N ALA A 215 3.19 -13.79 21.02
CA ALA A 215 2.83 -14.25 19.68
C ALA A 215 3.77 -15.36 19.19
N SER A 216 3.21 -16.43 18.63
CA SER A 216 4.01 -17.43 17.89
C SER A 216 4.54 -16.83 16.58
N VAL A 217 5.80 -17.13 16.25
CA VAL A 217 6.47 -16.66 15.04
C VAL A 217 6.86 -17.83 14.15
N PHE A 218 6.43 -17.78 12.89
CA PHE A 218 6.79 -18.76 11.87
C PHE A 218 7.70 -18.10 10.83
N THR A 219 8.88 -18.68 10.60
CA THR A 219 9.83 -18.19 9.56
C THR A 219 10.40 -19.34 8.76
N ASP A 220 11.15 -19.00 7.71
CA ASP A 220 11.99 -19.93 6.98
C ASP A 220 13.31 -20.26 7.74
N GLU A 221 14.29 -20.84 7.03
CA GLU A 221 15.57 -21.30 7.56
C GLU A 221 16.66 -20.19 7.67
N HIS A 222 16.34 -18.91 7.44
CA HIS A 222 17.35 -17.85 7.51
C HIS A 222 17.96 -17.70 8.91
N ARG A 223 19.30 -17.67 8.98
CA ARG A 223 20.07 -17.73 10.24
C ARG A 223 19.72 -16.61 11.23
N SER A 224 19.33 -15.45 10.74
CA SER A 224 19.03 -14.27 11.57
C SER A 224 17.74 -14.41 12.37
N TYR A 225 16.89 -15.40 12.08
CA TYR A 225 15.73 -15.72 12.90
C TYR A 225 16.08 -16.55 14.13
N LYS A 226 17.25 -17.20 14.17
CA LYS A 226 17.66 -18.05 15.31
C LYS A 226 17.72 -17.25 16.62
N GLY A 227 17.02 -17.74 17.63
CA GLY A 227 16.94 -17.13 18.96
C GLY A 227 15.78 -16.14 19.13
N LEU A 228 14.87 -16.03 18.16
CA LEU A 228 13.59 -15.36 18.38
C LEU A 228 12.76 -16.12 19.43
N ARG A 229 12.06 -15.38 20.30
CA ARG A 229 11.14 -15.96 21.30
C ARG A 229 9.87 -16.49 20.61
N ASN A 230 9.37 -17.63 21.08
CA ASN A 230 8.17 -18.32 20.55
C ASN A 230 8.26 -18.60 19.04
N HIS A 231 9.45 -18.95 18.57
CA HIS A 231 9.78 -19.09 17.15
C HIS A 231 9.80 -20.55 16.70
N THR A 232 9.19 -20.81 15.55
CA THR A 232 9.24 -22.09 14.84
C THR A 232 9.75 -21.87 13.42
N THR A 233 10.82 -22.58 13.05
CA THR A 233 11.32 -22.62 11.67
C THR A 233 10.59 -23.67 10.86
N VAL A 234 10.13 -23.28 9.67
CA VAL A 234 9.54 -24.18 8.67
C VAL A 234 10.64 -24.60 7.70
N LYS A 235 10.94 -25.91 7.63
CA LYS A 235 11.99 -26.44 6.76
C LYS A 235 11.44 -26.79 5.38
N HIS A 236 11.55 -25.86 4.43
CA HIS A 236 11.18 -26.13 3.03
C HIS A 236 12.05 -27.21 2.38
N SER A 237 13.27 -27.43 2.88
CA SER A 237 14.23 -28.44 2.39
C SER A 237 13.78 -29.90 2.60
N GLN A 238 12.79 -30.18 3.45
CA GLN A 238 12.35 -31.54 3.80
C GLN A 238 10.94 -31.92 3.28
N LYS A 239 10.37 -31.19 2.32
CA LYS A 239 8.96 -31.35 1.87
C LYS A 239 7.91 -31.21 2.99
N GLN A 240 8.28 -30.62 4.13
CA GLN A 240 7.35 -30.30 5.21
C GLN A 240 6.68 -28.97 4.89
N TRP A 241 5.55 -29.02 4.17
CA TRP A 241 4.73 -27.84 3.84
C TRP A 241 3.95 -27.29 5.06
N ALA A 242 4.04 -28.00 6.18
CA ALA A 242 3.32 -27.75 7.42
C ALA A 242 3.96 -28.60 8.55
N VAL A 243 4.50 -27.99 9.60
CA VAL A 243 4.94 -28.71 10.81
C VAL A 243 3.86 -28.61 11.86
N SER A 244 3.38 -29.73 12.42
CA SER A 244 2.45 -29.70 13.56
C SER A 244 3.17 -29.09 14.75
N THR A 245 2.70 -27.95 15.24
CA THR A 245 3.20 -27.36 16.49
C THR A 245 2.66 -28.14 17.69
N ILE A 246 3.27 -27.94 18.86
CA ILE A 246 2.81 -28.49 20.16
C ILE A 246 1.34 -28.11 20.46
N LEU A 247 0.84 -27.04 19.82
CA LEU A 247 -0.53 -26.53 19.94
C LEU A 247 -1.49 -27.04 18.84
N GLY A 248 -1.06 -27.95 17.97
CA GLY A 248 -1.87 -28.48 16.87
C GLY A 248 -2.03 -27.55 15.66
N GLU A 249 -1.41 -26.36 15.66
CA GLU A 249 -1.37 -25.50 14.47
C GLU A 249 -0.27 -25.94 13.50
N TYR A 250 -0.53 -25.92 12.20
CA TYR A 250 0.48 -26.15 11.18
C TYR A 250 1.36 -24.89 10.99
N ALA A 251 2.66 -25.01 11.19
CA ALA A 251 3.67 -23.99 10.91
C ALA A 251 3.96 -23.91 9.41
N HIS A 252 3.69 -22.76 8.77
CA HIS A 252 4.00 -22.48 7.36
C HIS A 252 4.19 -20.97 7.13
N THR A 253 4.87 -20.59 6.04
CA THR A 253 5.06 -19.19 5.57
C THR A 253 4.31 -18.87 4.27
N ASN A 254 3.41 -19.76 3.84
CA ASN A 254 2.64 -19.64 2.58
C ASN A 254 1.92 -18.28 2.43
N GLY A 255 1.48 -17.69 3.55
CA GLY A 255 0.73 -16.46 3.55
C GLY A 255 1.57 -15.26 3.13
N ILE A 256 2.79 -15.13 3.68
CA ILE A 256 3.72 -14.06 3.35
C ILE A 256 4.40 -14.28 1.98
N GLU A 257 4.66 -15.54 1.59
CA GLU A 257 5.15 -15.87 0.25
C GLU A 257 4.19 -15.45 -0.86
N SER A 258 2.87 -15.61 -0.63
CA SER A 258 1.83 -15.15 -1.56
C SER A 258 1.88 -13.62 -1.78
N PHE A 259 2.22 -12.86 -0.73
CA PHE A 259 2.44 -11.42 -0.84
C PHE A 259 3.68 -11.12 -1.69
N TRP A 260 4.80 -11.79 -1.44
CA TRP A 260 6.01 -11.64 -2.26
C TRP A 260 5.79 -11.99 -3.72
N ALA A 261 5.05 -13.06 -4.01
CA ALA A 261 4.70 -13.45 -5.37
C ALA A 261 3.90 -12.34 -6.07
N THR A 262 3.04 -11.62 -5.36
CA THR A 262 2.27 -10.50 -5.92
C THR A 262 3.17 -9.29 -6.19
N LEU A 263 4.01 -8.91 -5.23
CA LEU A 263 4.96 -7.81 -5.38
C LEU A 263 5.96 -8.06 -6.52
N LYS A 264 6.54 -9.26 -6.61
CA LYS A 264 7.48 -9.64 -7.67
C LYS A 264 6.80 -9.66 -9.04
N ARG A 265 5.58 -10.17 -9.15
CA ARG A 265 4.82 -10.12 -10.42
C ARG A 265 4.54 -8.68 -10.88
N ALA A 266 4.23 -7.78 -9.96
CA ALA A 266 4.09 -6.36 -10.29
C ALA A 266 5.41 -5.72 -10.71
N TYR A 267 6.51 -6.04 -10.01
CA TYR A 267 7.85 -5.59 -10.37
C TYR A 267 8.23 -6.05 -11.79
N HIS A 268 8.03 -7.33 -12.13
CA HIS A 268 8.40 -7.87 -13.44
C HIS A 268 7.44 -7.46 -14.57
N GLY A 269 6.15 -7.33 -14.29
CA GLY A 269 5.12 -7.13 -15.32
C GLY A 269 4.60 -5.70 -15.47
N THR A 270 4.34 -5.00 -14.37
CA THR A 270 3.69 -3.67 -14.40
C THR A 270 4.69 -2.54 -14.42
N TYR A 271 5.74 -2.64 -13.61
CA TYR A 271 6.69 -1.54 -13.41
C TYR A 271 8.01 -1.75 -14.16
N HIS A 272 8.44 -3.00 -14.34
CA HIS A 272 9.72 -3.46 -14.90
C HIS A 272 10.98 -2.99 -14.15
N HIS A 273 10.96 -1.78 -13.59
CA HIS A 273 12.01 -1.17 -12.80
C HIS A 273 11.43 -0.34 -11.66
N LEU A 274 11.92 -0.58 -10.45
CA LEU A 274 11.66 0.24 -9.26
C LEU A 274 13.01 0.71 -8.70
N SER A 275 13.22 2.02 -8.64
CA SER A 275 14.46 2.58 -8.09
C SER A 275 14.54 2.33 -6.58
N LYS A 276 15.74 2.18 -6.03
CA LYS A 276 15.95 2.02 -4.58
C LYS A 276 15.31 3.17 -3.79
N LYS A 277 15.46 4.42 -4.27
CA LYS A 277 14.87 5.64 -3.69
C LYS A 277 13.36 5.53 -3.49
N HIS A 278 12.64 4.85 -4.39
CA HIS A 278 11.18 4.77 -4.33
C HIS A 278 10.64 3.41 -3.92
N LEU A 279 11.49 2.38 -3.83
CA LEU A 279 11.03 1.00 -3.58
C LEU A 279 10.13 0.91 -2.35
N ASN A 280 10.49 1.58 -1.25
CA ASN A 280 9.68 1.55 -0.03
C ASN A 280 8.26 2.09 -0.27
N ARG A 281 8.09 3.11 -1.13
CA ARG A 281 6.76 3.64 -1.49
C ARG A 281 5.91 2.60 -2.20
N TYR A 282 6.52 1.75 -3.02
CA TYR A 282 5.82 0.63 -3.67
C TYR A 282 5.52 -0.49 -2.67
N VAL A 283 6.45 -0.82 -1.78
CA VAL A 283 6.19 -1.80 -0.70
C VAL A 283 4.98 -1.36 0.13
N ILE A 284 4.93 -0.08 0.53
CA ILE A 284 3.79 0.54 1.22
C ILE A 284 2.49 0.41 0.40
N GLN A 285 2.54 0.68 -0.91
CA GLN A 285 1.39 0.54 -1.80
C GLN A 285 0.82 -0.89 -1.75
N PHE A 286 1.69 -1.90 -1.91
CA PHE A 286 1.28 -3.30 -1.93
C PHE A 286 0.79 -3.77 -0.57
N ALA A 287 1.48 -3.41 0.53
CA ALA A 287 1.08 -3.77 1.88
C ALA A 287 -0.27 -3.12 2.26
N GLY A 288 -0.43 -1.81 2.03
CA GLY A 288 -1.68 -1.10 2.29
C GLY A 288 -2.85 -1.67 1.50
N LYS A 289 -2.68 -1.94 0.19
CA LYS A 289 -3.70 -2.59 -0.63
C LYS A 289 -4.02 -4.02 -0.17
N HIS A 290 -3.02 -4.76 0.30
CA HIS A 290 -3.24 -6.09 0.88
C HIS A 290 -4.12 -6.01 2.12
N ASN A 291 -3.89 -5.01 2.98
CA ASN A 291 -4.62 -4.81 4.23
C ASN A 291 -6.07 -4.36 3.99
N LEU A 292 -6.30 -3.63 2.90
CA LEU A 292 -7.63 -3.16 2.50
C LEU A 292 -8.44 -4.17 1.68
N ARG A 293 -7.86 -5.30 1.27
CA ARG A 293 -8.46 -6.22 0.27
C ARG A 293 -9.81 -6.85 0.67
N GLY A 294 -10.13 -6.85 1.97
CA GLY A 294 -11.38 -7.39 2.51
C GLY A 294 -12.56 -6.41 2.45
N LEU A 295 -12.29 -5.13 2.20
CA LEU A 295 -13.31 -4.10 2.06
C LEU A 295 -13.86 -4.07 0.63
N ASP A 296 -15.06 -3.51 0.44
CA ASP A 296 -15.55 -3.20 -0.90
C ASP A 296 -14.74 -2.06 -1.55
N THR A 297 -14.86 -1.88 -2.86
CA THR A 297 -14.04 -0.92 -3.61
C THR A 297 -14.23 0.53 -3.14
N ILE A 298 -15.45 0.95 -2.78
CA ILE A 298 -15.70 2.32 -2.33
C ILE A 298 -15.07 2.52 -0.95
N ASP A 299 -15.24 1.57 -0.04
CA ASP A 299 -14.60 1.60 1.27
C ASP A 299 -13.07 1.64 1.18
N GLN A 300 -12.49 0.88 0.25
CA GLN A 300 -11.05 0.95 -0.04
C GLN A 300 -10.63 2.35 -0.50
N MET A 301 -11.40 2.98 -1.39
CA MET A 301 -11.15 4.35 -1.83
C MET A 301 -11.26 5.33 -0.66
N VAL A 302 -12.29 5.19 0.19
CA VAL A 302 -12.48 6.02 1.40
C VAL A 302 -11.28 5.89 2.34
N MET A 303 -10.76 4.68 2.58
CA MET A 303 -9.58 4.48 3.44
C MET A 303 -8.33 5.16 2.89
N VAL A 304 -8.13 5.11 1.57
CA VAL A 304 -7.01 5.81 0.91
C VAL A 304 -7.16 7.32 1.05
N VAL A 305 -8.36 7.85 0.77
CA VAL A 305 -8.65 9.29 0.85
C VAL A 305 -8.46 9.77 2.28
N ARG A 306 -9.04 9.11 3.30
CA ARG A 306 -8.82 9.49 4.71
C ARG A 306 -7.34 9.56 5.07
N GLY A 307 -6.54 8.62 4.57
CA GLY A 307 -5.10 8.61 4.81
C GLY A 307 -4.32 9.75 4.15
N MET A 308 -4.93 10.52 3.25
CA MET A 308 -4.34 11.70 2.61
C MET A 308 -4.34 12.95 3.51
N VAL A 309 -5.14 12.99 4.58
CA VAL A 309 -5.21 14.16 5.46
C VAL A 309 -3.89 14.36 6.21
N GLY A 310 -3.41 15.60 6.32
CA GLY A 310 -2.20 15.96 7.05
C GLY A 310 -0.89 15.55 6.36
N ARG A 311 -0.95 15.04 5.13
CA ARG A 311 0.23 14.60 4.38
C ARG A 311 0.42 15.47 3.16
N ARG A 312 1.61 16.04 2.99
CA ARG A 312 1.96 16.82 1.80
C ARG A 312 3.15 16.16 1.09
N ALA A 313 2.90 15.65 -0.12
CA ALA A 313 3.97 15.19 -1.01
C ALA A 313 4.16 16.22 -2.13
N ARG A 314 5.25 16.99 -2.06
CA ARG A 314 5.60 17.94 -3.13
C ARG A 314 6.40 17.20 -4.19
N LEU A 315 6.26 17.64 -5.44
CA LEU A 315 7.02 17.05 -6.56
C LEU A 315 8.54 17.08 -6.31
N LYS A 316 9.05 18.15 -5.72
CA LYS A 316 10.47 18.29 -5.37
C LYS A 316 10.98 17.24 -4.37
N ASP A 317 10.10 16.64 -3.58
CA ASP A 317 10.47 15.59 -2.60
C ASP A 317 10.49 14.20 -3.27
N LEU A 318 10.00 14.12 -4.51
CA LEU A 318 9.90 12.89 -5.31
C LEU A 318 10.94 12.81 -6.42
N ILE A 319 11.36 13.95 -6.97
CA ILE A 319 12.44 14.02 -7.99
C ILE A 319 13.78 13.79 -7.32
#